data_AF-A0A934W0X7-F1
#
_entry.id   AF-A0A934W0X7-F1
#
_cell.length_a   1.000
_cell.length_b   1.000
_cell.length_c   1.000
_cell.angle_alpha   90.00
_cell.angle_beta   90.00
_cell.angle_gamma   90.00
#
_symmetry.space_group_name_H-M   'P 1'
#
loop_
_entity.id
_entity.type
_entity.pdbx_description
1 polymer ?
#
loop_
_entity_poly.entity_id
_entity_poly.type
_entity_poly.pdbx_seq_one_letter_code
_entity_poly.pdbx_strand_id
1 'polypeptide(L)'
;MTPLGEDGAAPLQLFNAHGDIDAAALLAALSALRQGDFSVRIASQEGELSRRIAQEWNALAGNAARTRDTVAALSQAVGREGRLRERADVAGLSGGWAETVAAVNAMVERAWGPVDELARVINAVVDGNLSQHMSAEQSGDWRDLKQCVNAMVDHLAGCVSEVSRVAREVGREGRLGGRAVIENASGIWKDLADNVNGLADRLTTQVRAISEVATAVTRGDLSRAITVDARGEVAELKDRVNGMIWALRESARNNAEQSWLNTHLTRFTRLLQEQRDLSGLSRRILSELAQLVSARLGAFYISDDSTRETRLVMVAAYAAASMRPRRCPSCRARASSANAPSTCAGYCSPTCRPATWKSAPVSVRRRQPASSCCRC
;
A
#
# COMPACT_ATOMS: atom_id res chain seq x y z
N MET A 1 -82.56 -40.15 -6.85
CA MET A 1 -81.91 -39.10 -6.06
C MET A 1 -80.78 -38.53 -6.90
N THR A 2 -81.04 -37.43 -7.58
CA THR A 2 -80.09 -36.69 -8.42
C THR A 2 -79.36 -35.72 -7.50
N PRO A 3 -78.01 -35.62 -7.51
CA PRO A 3 -77.34 -34.61 -6.73
C PRO A 3 -77.62 -33.25 -7.36
N LEU A 4 -78.19 -32.34 -6.57
CA LEU A 4 -78.35 -30.93 -6.91
C LEU A 4 -76.95 -30.33 -7.06
N GLY A 5 -76.62 -29.87 -8.27
CA GLY A 5 -75.41 -29.07 -8.50
C GLY A 5 -75.56 -27.72 -7.81
N GLU A 6 -74.51 -27.28 -7.12
CA GLU A 6 -74.50 -26.16 -6.17
C GLU A 6 -74.68 -24.76 -6.75
N ASP A 7 -75.01 -24.59 -8.04
CA ASP A 7 -75.31 -23.28 -8.63
C ASP A 7 -76.62 -23.29 -9.44
N GLY A 8 -77.74 -23.18 -8.73
CA GLY A 8 -78.84 -22.25 -9.01
C GLY A 8 -79.74 -22.38 -10.26
N ALA A 9 -79.42 -23.14 -11.30
CA ALA A 9 -80.29 -23.26 -12.48
C ALA A 9 -80.79 -24.69 -12.70
N ALA A 10 -82.12 -24.84 -12.87
CA ALA A 10 -82.70 -26.13 -13.23
C ALA A 10 -82.12 -26.59 -14.58
N PRO A 11 -81.74 -27.88 -14.72
CA PRO A 11 -81.16 -28.38 -15.95
C PRO A 11 -82.14 -28.19 -17.12
N LEU A 12 -81.62 -27.72 -18.25
CA LEU A 12 -82.41 -27.46 -19.45
C LEU A 12 -83.03 -28.77 -19.95
N GLN A 13 -84.32 -28.70 -20.27
CA GLN A 13 -85.07 -29.76 -20.92
C GLN A 13 -84.84 -29.64 -22.43
N LEU A 14 -84.04 -30.55 -22.99
CA LEU A 14 -83.67 -30.51 -24.42
C LEU A 14 -84.73 -31.10 -25.35
N PHE A 15 -85.69 -31.85 -24.83
CA PHE A 15 -86.72 -32.47 -25.65
C PHE A 15 -88.09 -31.99 -25.23
N ASN A 16 -88.93 -31.71 -26.22
CA ASN A 16 -90.31 -31.33 -26.01
C ASN A 16 -91.16 -32.53 -25.57
N ALA A 17 -92.44 -32.29 -25.28
CA ALA A 17 -93.38 -33.35 -24.87
C ALA A 17 -93.60 -34.47 -25.90
N HIS A 18 -93.14 -34.28 -27.15
CA HIS A 18 -93.26 -35.25 -28.25
C HIS A 18 -91.97 -36.07 -28.46
N GLY A 19 -90.92 -35.82 -27.68
CA GLY A 19 -89.64 -36.52 -27.78
C GLY A 19 -88.68 -35.96 -28.84
N ASP A 20 -89.02 -34.83 -29.47
CA ASP A 20 -88.15 -34.14 -30.43
C ASP A 20 -87.23 -33.14 -29.74
N ILE A 21 -86.06 -32.89 -30.33
CA ILE A 21 -85.11 -31.88 -29.84
C ILE A 21 -85.75 -30.49 -29.93
N ASP A 22 -85.80 -29.79 -28.81
CA ASP A 22 -86.13 -28.38 -28.76
C ASP A 22 -84.92 -27.54 -29.23
N ALA A 23 -85.02 -27.08 -30.47
CA ALA A 23 -83.99 -26.26 -31.10
C ALA A 23 -83.72 -24.94 -30.33
N ALA A 24 -84.72 -24.38 -29.65
CA ALA A 24 -84.53 -23.18 -28.85
C ALA A 24 -83.72 -23.48 -27.57
N ALA A 25 -84.00 -24.60 -26.91
CA ALA A 25 -83.24 -25.06 -25.74
C ALA A 25 -81.78 -25.40 -26.09
N LEU A 26 -81.55 -26.08 -27.22
CA LEU A 26 -80.20 -26.37 -27.71
C LEU A 26 -79.43 -25.10 -28.08
N LEU A 27 -80.09 -24.15 -28.76
CA LEU A 27 -79.48 -22.86 -29.10
C LEU A 27 -79.15 -22.04 -27.85
N ALA A 28 -80.00 -22.07 -26.83
CA ALA A 28 -79.74 -21.40 -25.54
C ALA A 28 -78.52 -22.03 -24.85
N ALA A 29 -78.45 -23.36 -24.80
CA ALA A 29 -77.32 -24.08 -24.24
C ALA A 29 -76.01 -23.72 -24.98
N LEU A 30 -76.00 -23.81 -26.32
CA LEU A 30 -74.85 -23.43 -27.16
C LEU A 30 -74.47 -21.96 -26.99
N SER A 31 -75.46 -21.07 -26.86
CA SER A 31 -75.22 -19.65 -26.62
C SER A 31 -74.62 -19.36 -25.26
N ALA A 32 -75.00 -20.11 -24.22
CA ALA A 32 -74.40 -20.02 -22.89
C ALA A 32 -72.93 -20.47 -22.93
N LEU A 33 -72.66 -21.65 -23.52
CA LEU A 33 -71.30 -22.16 -23.70
C LEU A 33 -70.41 -21.17 -24.49
N ARG A 34 -70.94 -20.60 -25.58
CA ARG A 34 -70.25 -19.59 -26.40
C ARG A 34 -69.92 -18.31 -25.62
N GLN A 35 -70.75 -17.95 -24.65
CA GLN A 35 -70.55 -16.77 -23.79
C GLN A 35 -69.64 -17.06 -22.58
N GLY A 36 -69.20 -18.30 -22.40
CA GLY A 36 -68.37 -18.71 -21.26
C GLY A 36 -69.17 -19.08 -20.01
N ASP A 37 -70.51 -19.16 -20.10
CA ASP A 37 -71.33 -19.73 -19.04
C ASP A 37 -71.33 -21.26 -19.16
N PHE A 38 -70.51 -21.87 -18.33
CA PHE A 38 -70.34 -23.32 -18.25
C PHE A 38 -71.20 -23.96 -17.15
N SER A 39 -72.10 -23.21 -16.51
CA SER A 39 -72.98 -23.73 -15.45
C SER A 39 -74.17 -24.51 -16.02
N VAL A 40 -74.60 -24.19 -17.25
CA VAL A 40 -75.77 -24.80 -17.90
C VAL A 40 -75.60 -26.32 -18.05
N ARG A 41 -76.53 -27.07 -17.45
CA ARG A 41 -76.61 -28.53 -17.57
C ARG A 41 -77.87 -28.94 -18.33
N ILE A 42 -77.81 -30.10 -18.96
CA ILE A 42 -78.94 -30.69 -19.68
C ILE A 42 -79.44 -31.90 -18.93
N ALA A 43 -80.75 -31.95 -18.72
CA ALA A 43 -81.40 -33.06 -18.03
C ALA A 43 -81.39 -34.31 -18.92
N SER A 44 -81.07 -35.46 -18.34
CA SER A 44 -81.25 -36.74 -19.02
C SER A 44 -82.74 -37.08 -19.09
N GLN A 45 -83.24 -37.33 -20.29
CA GLN A 45 -84.60 -37.80 -20.54
C GLN A 45 -84.62 -39.26 -21.02
N GLU A 46 -85.81 -39.84 -21.17
CA GLU A 46 -85.99 -41.18 -21.73
C GLU A 46 -85.53 -41.24 -23.21
N GLY A 47 -84.90 -42.35 -23.59
CA GLY A 47 -84.29 -42.54 -24.92
C GLY A 47 -82.76 -42.52 -24.91
N GLU A 48 -82.16 -43.43 -25.69
CA GLU A 48 -80.70 -43.63 -25.75
C GLU A 48 -79.95 -42.39 -26.26
N LEU A 49 -80.42 -41.83 -27.38
CA LEU A 49 -79.82 -40.65 -28.00
C LEU A 49 -79.89 -39.42 -27.08
N SER A 50 -81.04 -39.21 -26.44
CA SER A 50 -81.28 -38.12 -25.49
C SER A 50 -80.34 -38.17 -24.30
N ARG A 51 -80.15 -39.37 -23.73
CA ARG A 51 -79.20 -39.58 -22.63
C ARG A 51 -77.77 -39.30 -23.07
N ARG A 52 -77.37 -39.78 -24.26
CA ARG A 52 -76.01 -39.60 -24.77
C ARG A 52 -75.71 -38.13 -25.09
N ILE A 53 -76.64 -37.41 -25.72
CA ILE A 53 -76.49 -35.96 -25.96
C ILE A 53 -76.33 -35.20 -24.64
N ALA A 54 -77.17 -35.49 -23.64
CA ALA A 54 -77.08 -34.86 -22.33
C ALA A 54 -75.74 -35.16 -21.63
N GLN A 55 -75.23 -36.40 -21.74
CA GLN A 55 -73.93 -36.80 -21.20
C GLN A 55 -72.78 -36.06 -21.87
N GLU A 56 -72.73 -36.03 -23.20
CA GLU A 56 -71.68 -35.32 -23.96
C GLU A 56 -71.71 -33.81 -23.68
N TRP A 57 -72.90 -33.21 -23.62
CA TRP A 57 -73.04 -31.81 -23.25
C TRP A 57 -72.50 -31.52 -21.85
N ASN A 58 -72.95 -32.28 -20.86
CA ASN A 58 -72.55 -32.07 -19.46
C ASN A 58 -71.04 -32.33 -19.27
N ALA A 59 -70.47 -33.28 -20.01
CA ALA A 59 -69.03 -33.53 -20.03
C ALA A 59 -68.27 -32.35 -20.67
N LEU A 60 -68.75 -31.83 -21.80
CA LEU A 60 -68.17 -30.67 -22.48
C LEU A 60 -68.19 -29.42 -21.58
N ALA A 61 -69.36 -29.07 -21.04
CA ALA A 61 -69.53 -27.94 -20.13
C ALA A 61 -68.72 -28.14 -18.84
N GLY A 62 -68.66 -29.36 -18.31
CA GLY A 62 -67.84 -29.70 -17.15
C GLY A 62 -66.33 -29.56 -17.39
N ASN A 63 -65.83 -29.98 -18.55
CA ASN A 63 -64.43 -29.81 -18.92
C ASN A 63 -64.06 -28.35 -19.15
N ALA A 64 -64.94 -27.56 -19.78
CA ALA A 64 -64.75 -26.13 -19.97
C ALA A 64 -64.72 -25.38 -18.62
N ALA A 65 -65.66 -25.66 -17.71
CA ALA A 65 -65.69 -25.10 -16.37
C ALA A 65 -64.41 -25.43 -15.59
N ARG A 66 -64.03 -26.71 -15.54
CA ARG A 66 -62.82 -27.16 -14.84
C ARG A 66 -61.56 -26.52 -15.40
N THR A 67 -61.42 -26.44 -16.71
CA THR A 67 -60.25 -25.79 -17.33
C THR A 67 -60.18 -24.31 -16.94
N ARG A 68 -61.30 -23.58 -16.97
CA ARG A 68 -61.36 -22.18 -16.52
C ARG A 68 -60.94 -22.04 -15.05
N ASP A 69 -61.51 -22.86 -14.17
CA ASP A 69 -61.22 -22.82 -12.73
C ASP A 69 -59.76 -23.14 -12.43
N THR A 70 -59.24 -24.22 -13.03
CA THR A 70 -57.85 -24.65 -12.87
C THR A 70 -56.87 -23.57 -13.32
N VAL A 71 -57.09 -22.95 -14.48
CA VAL A 71 -56.22 -21.87 -14.98
C VAL A 71 -56.32 -20.62 -14.10
N ALA A 72 -57.52 -20.26 -13.63
CA ALA A 72 -57.71 -19.12 -12.73
C ALA A 72 -57.02 -19.33 -11.38
N ALA A 73 -57.17 -20.52 -10.79
CA ALA A 73 -56.52 -20.89 -9.53
C ALA A 73 -54.99 -20.87 -9.65
N LEU A 74 -54.45 -21.46 -10.73
CA LEU A 74 -53.01 -21.43 -10.98
C LEU A 74 -52.50 -20.00 -11.18
N SER A 75 -53.22 -19.17 -11.93
CA SER A 75 -52.87 -17.76 -12.14
C SER A 75 -52.82 -16.98 -10.83
N GLN A 76 -53.75 -17.22 -9.91
CA GLN A 76 -53.76 -16.61 -8.58
C GLN A 76 -52.54 -17.05 -7.75
N ALA A 77 -52.28 -18.37 -7.69
CA ALA A 77 -51.18 -18.93 -6.92
C ALA A 77 -49.81 -18.47 -7.42
N VAL A 78 -49.57 -18.57 -8.74
CA VAL A 78 -48.29 -18.21 -9.37
C VAL A 78 -48.13 -16.69 -9.47
N GLY A 79 -49.18 -15.99 -9.90
CA GLY A 79 -49.11 -14.56 -10.23
C GLY A 79 -49.26 -13.61 -9.04
N ARG A 80 -50.12 -13.91 -8.07
CA ARG A 80 -50.35 -13.03 -6.90
C ARG A 80 -49.67 -13.50 -5.64
N GLU A 81 -49.67 -14.80 -5.38
CA GLU A 81 -49.14 -15.37 -4.15
C GLU A 81 -47.66 -15.75 -4.25
N GLY A 82 -47.08 -15.72 -5.45
CA GLY A 82 -45.68 -16.06 -5.68
C GLY A 82 -45.36 -17.54 -5.45
N ARG A 83 -46.36 -18.42 -5.46
CA ARG A 83 -46.20 -19.87 -5.33
C ARG A 83 -45.80 -20.48 -6.67
N LEU A 84 -44.57 -20.19 -7.11
CA LEU A 84 -44.08 -20.51 -8.46
C LEU A 84 -43.82 -22.01 -8.70
N ARG A 85 -43.90 -22.83 -7.65
CA ARG A 85 -43.86 -24.30 -7.71
C ARG A 85 -45.25 -24.94 -7.82
N GLU A 86 -46.33 -24.16 -7.70
CA GLU A 86 -47.70 -24.66 -7.86
C GLU A 86 -47.93 -25.15 -9.29
N ARG A 87 -48.65 -26.27 -9.45
CA ARG A 87 -49.05 -26.80 -10.76
C ARG A 87 -50.54 -27.01 -10.81
N ALA A 88 -51.11 -26.76 -11.99
CA ALA A 88 -52.49 -27.09 -12.27
C ALA A 88 -52.67 -28.61 -12.33
N ASP A 89 -53.76 -29.10 -11.74
CA ASP A 89 -54.14 -30.50 -11.85
C ASP A 89 -54.70 -30.82 -13.24
N VAL A 90 -54.26 -31.94 -13.80
CA VAL A 90 -54.68 -32.47 -15.11
C VAL A 90 -55.66 -33.64 -14.92
N ALA A 91 -55.83 -34.15 -13.70
CA ALA A 91 -56.68 -35.29 -13.42
C ALA A 91 -58.15 -35.00 -13.81
N GLY A 92 -58.77 -35.96 -14.51
CA GLY A 92 -60.15 -35.85 -14.97
C GLY A 92 -60.34 -35.04 -16.26
N LEU A 93 -59.27 -34.51 -16.86
CA LEU A 93 -59.27 -33.98 -18.23
C LEU A 93 -58.67 -35.00 -19.20
N SER A 94 -59.11 -34.97 -20.46
CA SER A 94 -58.61 -35.87 -21.51
C SER A 94 -58.54 -35.15 -22.86
N GLY A 95 -57.71 -35.68 -23.77
CA GLY A 95 -57.47 -35.10 -25.09
C GLY A 95 -56.94 -33.67 -25.01
N GLY A 96 -57.40 -32.80 -25.92
CA GLY A 96 -56.95 -31.41 -26.02
C GLY A 96 -57.13 -30.57 -24.75
N TRP A 97 -58.07 -30.93 -23.87
CA TRP A 97 -58.24 -30.27 -22.57
C TRP A 97 -57.06 -30.52 -21.64
N ALA A 98 -56.61 -31.77 -21.56
CA ALA A 98 -55.43 -32.15 -20.78
C ALA A 98 -54.15 -31.54 -21.37
N GLU A 99 -54.02 -31.54 -22.70
CA GLU A 99 -52.90 -30.92 -23.41
C GLU A 99 -52.84 -29.40 -23.15
N THR A 100 -53.98 -28.72 -23.08
CA THR A 100 -54.05 -27.29 -22.78
C THR A 100 -53.50 -26.99 -21.38
N VAL A 101 -53.95 -27.72 -20.35
CA VAL A 101 -53.45 -27.54 -18.99
C VAL A 101 -51.98 -27.94 -18.87
N ALA A 102 -51.57 -29.02 -19.54
CA ALA A 102 -50.17 -29.43 -19.59
C ALA A 102 -49.27 -28.36 -20.25
N ALA A 103 -49.75 -27.70 -21.31
CA ALA A 103 -49.03 -26.61 -21.96
C ALA A 103 -48.85 -25.40 -21.02
N VAL A 104 -49.88 -25.05 -20.24
CA VAL A 104 -49.78 -24.01 -19.20
C VAL A 104 -48.76 -24.39 -18.13
N ASN A 105 -48.82 -25.61 -17.60
CA ASN A 105 -47.83 -26.10 -16.62
C ASN A 105 -46.41 -26.05 -17.19
N ALA A 106 -46.20 -26.50 -18.43
CA ALA A 106 -44.90 -26.46 -19.09
C ALA A 106 -44.39 -25.03 -19.30
N MET A 107 -45.28 -24.06 -19.54
CA MET A 107 -44.91 -22.65 -19.61
C MET A 107 -44.43 -22.12 -18.26
N VAL A 108 -45.14 -22.43 -17.17
CA VAL A 108 -44.75 -22.05 -15.81
C VAL A 108 -43.40 -22.66 -15.44
N GLU A 109 -43.16 -23.94 -15.76
CA GLU A 109 -41.87 -24.61 -15.52
C GLU A 109 -40.71 -23.93 -16.26
N ARG A 110 -40.87 -23.66 -17.55
CA ARG A 110 -39.83 -23.02 -18.36
C ARG A 110 -39.48 -21.61 -17.88
N ALA A 111 -40.46 -20.89 -17.36
CA ALA A 111 -40.24 -19.55 -16.80
C ALA A 111 -39.56 -19.60 -15.42
N TRP A 112 -39.83 -20.63 -14.62
CA TRP A 112 -39.35 -20.71 -13.25
C TRP A 112 -37.92 -21.25 -13.12
N GLY A 113 -37.51 -22.22 -13.95
CA GLY A 113 -36.18 -22.81 -13.90
C GLY A 113 -35.02 -21.79 -13.78
N PRO A 114 -34.97 -20.75 -14.64
CA PRO A 114 -33.95 -19.70 -14.55
C PRO A 114 -34.00 -18.88 -13.25
N VAL A 115 -35.19 -18.67 -12.67
CA VAL A 115 -35.36 -17.89 -11.43
C VAL A 115 -34.86 -18.69 -10.22
N ASP A 116 -35.12 -20.00 -10.16
CA ASP A 116 -34.58 -20.89 -9.12
C ASP A 116 -33.04 -20.96 -9.21
N GLU A 117 -32.49 -21.02 -10.43
CA GLU A 117 -31.04 -20.97 -10.64
C GLU A 117 -30.43 -19.63 -10.24
N LEU A 118 -31.08 -18.52 -10.56
CA LEU A 118 -30.67 -17.18 -10.12
C LEU A 118 -30.63 -17.10 -8.58
N ALA A 119 -31.69 -17.57 -7.91
CA ALA A 119 -31.75 -17.58 -6.46
C ALA A 119 -30.60 -18.41 -5.84
N ARG A 120 -30.27 -19.56 -6.43
CA ARG A 120 -29.13 -20.38 -6.02
C ARG A 120 -27.80 -19.63 -6.13
N VAL A 121 -27.57 -18.93 -7.25
CA VAL A 121 -26.33 -18.17 -7.47
C VAL A 121 -26.24 -16.98 -6.52
N ILE A 122 -27.33 -16.23 -6.32
CA ILE A 122 -27.36 -15.10 -5.37
C ILE A 122 -27.07 -15.60 -3.95
N ASN A 123 -27.70 -16.70 -3.51
CA ASN A 123 -27.41 -17.26 -2.19
C ASN A 123 -25.95 -17.69 -2.06
N ALA A 124 -25.35 -18.27 -3.10
CA ALA A 124 -23.93 -18.58 -3.10
C ALA A 124 -23.04 -17.33 -2.96
N VAL A 125 -23.40 -16.22 -3.64
CA VAL A 125 -22.70 -14.94 -3.49
C VAL A 125 -22.83 -14.40 -2.07
N VAL A 126 -24.01 -14.50 -1.46
CA VAL A 126 -24.26 -14.12 -0.05
C VAL A 126 -23.38 -14.92 0.91
N ASP A 127 -23.20 -16.22 0.64
CA ASP A 127 -22.32 -17.10 1.42
C ASP A 127 -20.81 -16.89 1.12
N GLY A 128 -20.47 -15.94 0.25
CA GLY A 128 -19.10 -15.63 -0.16
C GLY A 128 -18.51 -16.61 -1.18
N ASN A 129 -19.33 -17.50 -1.74
CA ASN A 129 -18.93 -18.44 -2.79
C ASN A 129 -19.10 -17.82 -4.19
N LEU A 130 -18.06 -17.11 -4.64
CA LEU A 130 -18.02 -16.42 -5.95
C LEU A 130 -17.59 -17.34 -7.12
N SER A 131 -17.60 -18.66 -6.93
CA SER A 131 -17.30 -19.64 -7.99
C SER A 131 -18.56 -20.14 -8.72
N GLN A 132 -19.74 -19.72 -8.25
CA GLN A 132 -21.02 -20.22 -8.73
C GLN A 132 -21.56 -19.34 -9.84
N HIS A 133 -21.93 -19.96 -10.95
CA HIS A 133 -22.52 -19.30 -12.11
C HIS A 133 -23.86 -19.97 -12.47
N MET A 134 -24.70 -19.22 -13.20
CA MET A 134 -25.80 -19.83 -13.93
C MET A 134 -25.20 -20.65 -15.07
N SER A 135 -25.41 -21.96 -15.04
CA SER A 135 -24.83 -22.93 -15.97
C SER A 135 -25.85 -23.38 -17.02
N ALA A 136 -27.14 -23.42 -16.69
CA ALA A 136 -28.16 -23.90 -17.63
C ALA A 136 -28.17 -23.08 -18.92
N GLU A 137 -28.43 -23.74 -20.04
CA GLU A 137 -28.50 -23.08 -21.35
C GLU A 137 -29.82 -22.33 -21.49
N GLN A 138 -29.73 -21.04 -21.80
CA GLN A 138 -30.88 -20.13 -21.84
C GLN A 138 -31.02 -19.49 -23.22
N SER A 139 -32.25 -19.22 -23.61
CA SER A 139 -32.61 -18.60 -24.89
C SER A 139 -33.37 -17.29 -24.69
N GLY A 140 -33.26 -16.38 -25.65
CA GLY A 140 -33.88 -15.04 -25.57
C GLY A 140 -33.37 -14.24 -24.37
N ASP A 141 -34.27 -13.48 -23.75
CA ASP A 141 -33.97 -12.59 -22.61
C ASP A 141 -33.33 -13.31 -21.41
N TRP A 142 -33.62 -14.60 -21.22
CA TRP A 142 -33.00 -15.41 -20.17
C TRP A 142 -31.48 -15.58 -20.36
N ARG A 143 -31.00 -15.50 -21.61
CA ARG A 143 -29.56 -15.51 -21.90
C ARG A 143 -28.90 -14.23 -21.41
N ASP A 144 -29.53 -13.09 -21.65
CA ASP A 144 -28.99 -11.79 -21.26
C ASP A 144 -28.98 -11.67 -19.73
N LEU A 145 -30.04 -12.14 -19.05
CA LEU A 145 -30.05 -12.26 -17.59
C LEU A 145 -28.89 -13.12 -17.08
N LYS A 146 -28.69 -14.31 -17.65
CA LYS A 146 -27.57 -15.20 -17.31
C LYS A 146 -26.22 -14.51 -17.50
N GLN A 147 -26.01 -13.82 -18.61
CA GLN A 147 -24.76 -13.11 -18.88
C GLN A 147 -24.53 -11.98 -17.87
N CYS A 148 -25.55 -11.17 -17.58
CA CYS A 148 -25.46 -10.09 -16.59
C CYS A 148 -25.13 -10.63 -15.18
N VAL A 149 -25.79 -11.70 -14.76
CA VAL A 149 -25.57 -12.31 -13.45
C VAL A 149 -24.17 -12.93 -13.37
N ASN A 150 -23.75 -13.67 -14.39
CA ASN A 150 -22.42 -14.27 -14.41
C ASN A 150 -21.32 -13.19 -14.44
N ALA A 151 -21.47 -12.13 -15.24
CA ALA A 151 -20.53 -11.01 -15.26
C ALA A 151 -20.45 -10.30 -13.90
N MET A 152 -21.57 -10.14 -13.20
CA MET A 152 -21.57 -9.60 -11.83
C MET A 152 -20.76 -10.49 -10.88
N VAL A 153 -20.92 -11.83 -10.95
CA VAL A 153 -20.13 -12.78 -10.14
C VAL A 153 -18.65 -12.69 -10.51
N ASP A 154 -18.32 -12.65 -11.80
CA ASP A 154 -16.93 -12.55 -12.28
C ASP A 154 -16.24 -11.27 -11.78
N HIS A 155 -16.93 -10.12 -11.84
CA HIS A 155 -16.41 -8.86 -11.32
C HIS A 155 -16.15 -8.90 -9.82
N LEU A 156 -17.08 -9.48 -9.05
CA LEU A 156 -16.92 -9.67 -7.61
C LEU A 156 -15.73 -10.59 -7.31
N ALA A 157 -15.66 -11.74 -7.98
CA ALA A 157 -14.60 -12.73 -7.79
C ALA A 157 -13.22 -12.14 -8.11
N GLY A 158 -13.10 -11.47 -9.26
CA GLY A 158 -11.88 -10.80 -9.69
C GLY A 158 -11.43 -9.72 -8.70
N CYS A 159 -12.36 -8.89 -8.23
CA CYS A 159 -12.07 -7.86 -7.24
C CYS A 159 -11.54 -8.43 -5.93
N VAL A 160 -12.25 -9.41 -5.35
CA VAL A 160 -11.86 -10.03 -4.09
C VAL A 160 -10.50 -10.72 -4.22
N SER A 161 -10.26 -11.42 -5.33
CA SER A 161 -8.97 -12.06 -5.62
C SER A 161 -7.83 -11.05 -5.65
N GLU A 162 -7.99 -9.96 -6.39
CA GLU A 162 -6.94 -8.95 -6.57
C GLU A 162 -6.66 -8.16 -5.29
N VAL A 163 -7.69 -7.76 -4.55
CA VAL A 163 -7.52 -7.09 -3.25
C VAL A 163 -6.81 -8.02 -2.27
N SER A 164 -7.22 -9.29 -2.22
CA SER A 164 -6.57 -10.30 -1.36
C SER A 164 -5.11 -10.53 -1.76
N ARG A 165 -4.81 -10.51 -3.05
CA ARG A 165 -3.45 -10.65 -3.57
C ARG A 165 -2.58 -9.48 -3.17
N VAL A 166 -3.01 -8.24 -3.41
CA VAL A 166 -2.25 -7.04 -3.04
C VAL A 166 -2.06 -6.94 -1.54
N ALA A 167 -3.10 -7.23 -0.74
CA ALA A 167 -2.99 -7.24 0.71
C ALA A 167 -1.95 -8.24 1.21
N ARG A 168 -1.86 -9.42 0.60
CA ARG A 168 -0.83 -10.43 0.92
C ARG A 168 0.56 -9.97 0.50
N GLU A 169 0.72 -9.50 -0.74
CA GLU A 169 2.01 -9.05 -1.28
C GLU A 169 2.58 -7.89 -0.46
N VAL A 170 1.79 -6.83 -0.25
CA VAL A 170 2.23 -5.61 0.43
C VAL A 170 2.26 -5.79 1.94
N GLY A 171 1.24 -6.42 2.52
CA GLY A 171 1.07 -6.50 3.97
C GLY A 171 1.79 -7.67 4.63
N ARG A 172 1.86 -8.84 3.96
CA ARG A 172 2.42 -10.07 4.56
C ARG A 172 3.79 -10.42 4.01
N GLU A 173 3.97 -10.35 2.68
CA GLU A 173 5.21 -10.73 2.02
C GLU A 173 6.22 -9.58 1.94
N GLY A 174 5.79 -8.34 2.20
CA GLY A 174 6.64 -7.15 2.10
C GLY A 174 7.08 -6.81 0.67
N ARG A 175 6.42 -7.38 -0.34
CA ARG A 175 6.67 -7.12 -1.75
C ARG A 175 5.95 -5.83 -2.16
N LEU A 176 6.64 -4.72 -1.97
CA LEU A 176 6.13 -3.37 -2.23
C LEU A 176 6.03 -3.08 -3.74
N GLY A 177 4.94 -2.43 -4.15
CA GLY A 177 4.65 -2.06 -5.54
C GLY A 177 3.62 -2.96 -6.25
N GLY A 178 3.01 -3.90 -5.53
CA GLY A 178 1.87 -4.69 -6.05
C GLY A 178 0.66 -3.78 -6.32
N ARG A 179 0.03 -3.96 -7.48
CA ARG A 179 -1.17 -3.22 -7.89
C ARG A 179 -2.29 -4.19 -8.23
N ALA A 180 -3.51 -3.86 -7.82
CA ALA A 180 -4.72 -4.58 -8.18
C ALA A 180 -5.14 -4.19 -9.60
N VAL A 181 -5.35 -5.19 -10.45
CA VAL A 181 -5.82 -5.01 -11.83
C VAL A 181 -7.07 -5.85 -12.02
N ILE A 182 -8.22 -5.17 -12.07
CA ILE A 182 -9.51 -5.81 -12.29
C ILE A 182 -9.92 -5.52 -13.73
N GLU A 183 -10.04 -6.57 -14.55
CA GLU A 183 -10.48 -6.45 -15.94
C GLU A 183 -11.91 -5.91 -16.01
N ASN A 184 -12.15 -4.97 -16.94
CA ASN A 184 -13.45 -4.34 -17.17
C ASN A 184 -14.06 -3.63 -15.94
N ALA A 185 -13.24 -3.26 -14.95
CA ALA A 185 -13.71 -2.51 -13.79
C ALA A 185 -14.24 -1.13 -14.19
N SER A 186 -15.49 -0.84 -13.80
CA SER A 186 -16.15 0.44 -14.00
C SER A 186 -16.91 0.86 -12.73
N GLY A 187 -17.17 2.17 -12.61
CA GLY A 187 -17.83 2.74 -11.43
C GLY A 187 -17.13 2.38 -10.12
N ILE A 188 -17.91 1.95 -9.12
CA ILE A 188 -17.43 1.64 -7.76
C ILE A 188 -16.29 0.62 -7.76
N TRP A 189 -16.29 -0.34 -8.69
CA TRP A 189 -15.24 -1.36 -8.78
C TRP A 189 -13.88 -0.77 -9.14
N LYS A 190 -13.89 0.19 -10.06
CA LYS A 190 -12.68 0.93 -10.46
C LYS A 190 -12.19 1.78 -9.30
N ASP A 191 -13.10 2.49 -8.63
CA ASP A 191 -12.75 3.35 -7.49
C ASP A 191 -12.12 2.54 -6.35
N LEU A 192 -12.63 1.34 -6.08
CA LEU A 192 -12.06 0.44 -5.07
C LEU A 192 -10.64 0.00 -5.44
N ALA A 193 -10.42 -0.42 -6.69
CA ALA A 193 -9.09 -0.80 -7.17
C ALA A 193 -8.10 0.38 -7.11
N ASP A 194 -8.53 1.57 -7.54
CA ASP A 194 -7.72 2.78 -7.54
C ASP A 194 -7.37 3.22 -6.10
N ASN A 195 -8.28 3.07 -5.15
CA ASN A 195 -8.01 3.33 -3.74
C ASN A 195 -7.00 2.36 -3.12
N VAL A 196 -7.12 1.05 -3.40
CA VAL A 196 -6.15 0.04 -2.94
C VAL A 196 -4.77 0.30 -3.55
N ASN A 197 -4.72 0.63 -4.84
CA ASN A 197 -3.50 1.00 -5.53
C ASN A 197 -2.87 2.27 -4.94
N GLY A 198 -3.67 3.31 -4.68
CA GLY A 198 -3.19 4.54 -4.05
C GLY A 198 -2.63 4.32 -2.64
N LEU A 199 -3.24 3.42 -1.86
CA LEU A 199 -2.72 3.00 -0.56
C LEU A 199 -1.36 2.29 -0.71
N ALA A 200 -1.30 1.28 -1.59
CA ALA A 200 -0.09 0.50 -1.83
C ALA A 200 1.07 1.36 -2.35
N ASP A 201 0.81 2.30 -3.27
CA ASP A 201 1.81 3.20 -3.84
C ASP A 201 2.38 4.16 -2.78
N ARG A 202 1.52 4.75 -1.92
CA ARG A 202 1.95 5.65 -0.84
C ARG A 202 2.83 4.91 0.17
N LEU A 203 2.39 3.75 0.65
CA LEU A 203 3.16 2.93 1.60
C LEU A 203 4.47 2.46 0.99
N THR A 204 4.44 2.01 -0.27
CA THR A 204 5.65 1.58 -1.01
C THR A 204 6.68 2.70 -1.08
N THR A 205 6.24 3.90 -1.48
CA THR A 205 7.13 5.07 -1.62
C THR A 205 7.74 5.45 -0.28
N GLN A 206 6.93 5.49 0.78
CA GLN A 206 7.37 5.87 2.12
C GLN A 206 8.38 4.86 2.69
N VAL A 207 8.08 3.56 2.63
CA VAL A 207 8.95 2.52 3.18
C VAL A 207 10.26 2.39 2.38
N ARG A 208 10.21 2.49 1.04
CA ARG A 208 11.44 2.48 0.21
C ARG A 208 12.33 3.68 0.53
N ALA A 209 11.78 4.88 0.69
CA ALA A 209 12.56 6.06 1.06
C ALA A 209 13.28 5.89 2.41
N ILE A 210 12.61 5.29 3.40
CA ILE A 210 13.22 4.95 4.70
C ILE A 210 14.37 3.94 4.51
N SER A 211 14.13 2.88 3.74
CA SER A 211 15.13 1.83 3.48
C SER A 211 16.38 2.36 2.76
N GLU A 212 16.19 3.23 1.77
CA GLU A 212 17.30 3.87 1.04
C GLU A 212 18.18 4.73 1.96
N VAL A 213 17.55 5.55 2.81
CA VAL A 213 18.28 6.41 3.76
C VAL A 213 18.95 5.55 4.84
N ALA A 214 18.28 4.53 5.38
CA ALA A 214 18.87 3.60 6.34
C ALA A 214 20.09 2.87 5.74
N THR A 215 20.03 2.48 4.47
CA THR A 215 21.16 1.87 3.75
C THR A 215 22.32 2.86 3.56
N ALA A 216 22.04 4.14 3.30
CA ALA A 216 23.08 5.16 3.22
C ALA A 216 23.78 5.35 4.59
N VAL A 217 23.01 5.38 5.67
CA VAL A 217 23.50 5.51 7.05
C VAL A 217 24.38 4.33 7.44
N THR A 218 24.02 3.09 7.10
CA THR A 218 24.85 1.91 7.39
C THR A 218 26.17 1.90 6.59
N ARG A 219 26.22 2.60 5.45
CA ARG A 219 27.45 2.84 4.68
C ARG A 219 28.25 4.05 5.17
N GLY A 220 27.82 4.70 6.24
CA GLY A 220 28.50 5.85 6.85
C GLY A 220 28.10 7.21 6.30
N ASP A 221 27.14 7.28 5.37
CA ASP A 221 26.62 8.56 4.87
C ASP A 221 25.50 9.10 5.78
N LEU A 222 25.91 9.87 6.79
CA LEU A 222 25.01 10.54 7.74
C LEU A 222 24.51 11.90 7.23
N SER A 223 24.76 12.25 5.97
CA SER A 223 24.29 13.50 5.38
C SER A 223 22.85 13.39 4.84
N ARG A 224 22.35 12.16 4.67
CA ARG A 224 21.02 11.88 4.13
C ARG A 224 19.92 12.02 5.18
N ALA A 225 18.73 12.39 4.72
CA ALA A 225 17.50 12.42 5.52
C ALA A 225 16.32 11.98 4.65
N ILE A 226 15.29 11.44 5.28
CA ILE A 226 14.05 11.05 4.61
C ILE A 226 13.22 12.31 4.36
N THR A 227 12.92 12.61 3.09
CA THR A 227 12.23 13.84 2.67
C THR A 227 10.80 13.61 2.18
N VAL A 228 10.40 12.36 1.90
CA VAL A 228 9.07 12.01 1.38
C VAL A 228 7.97 12.48 2.34
N ASP A 229 6.83 12.92 1.77
CA ASP A 229 5.65 13.31 2.53
C ASP A 229 4.99 12.08 3.19
N ALA A 230 4.72 12.21 4.48
CA ALA A 230 4.13 11.16 5.29
C ALA A 230 3.22 11.80 6.34
N ARG A 231 2.20 11.07 6.78
CA ARG A 231 1.25 11.50 7.81
C ARG A 231 1.05 10.39 8.84
N GLY A 232 0.58 10.75 10.02
CA GLY A 232 0.30 9.80 11.11
C GLY A 232 1.56 9.05 11.57
N GLU A 233 1.42 7.76 11.85
CA GLU A 233 2.49 6.90 12.38
C GLU A 233 3.71 6.83 11.46
N VAL A 234 3.52 6.89 10.14
CA VAL A 234 4.63 6.86 9.18
C VAL A 234 5.44 8.16 9.23
N ALA A 235 4.80 9.31 9.49
CA ALA A 235 5.50 10.57 9.69
C ALA A 235 6.33 10.53 10.97
N GLU A 236 5.75 10.01 12.05
CA GLU A 236 6.44 9.87 13.32
C GLU A 236 7.66 8.93 13.21
N LEU A 237 7.53 7.83 12.45
CA LEU A 237 8.65 6.94 12.12
C LEU A 237 9.74 7.68 11.34
N LYS A 238 9.37 8.41 10.29
CA LYS A 238 10.31 9.25 9.51
C LYS A 238 11.08 10.21 10.43
N ASP A 239 10.39 10.92 11.31
CA ASP A 239 10.99 11.92 12.19
C ASP A 239 11.92 11.28 13.23
N ARG A 240 11.52 10.14 13.81
CA ARG A 240 12.39 9.36 14.71
C ARG A 240 13.66 8.88 14.02
N VAL A 241 13.55 8.36 12.80
CA VAL A 241 14.72 7.91 12.02
C VAL A 241 15.62 9.09 11.69
N ASN A 242 15.07 10.22 11.23
CA ASN A 242 15.84 11.43 10.97
C ASN A 242 16.53 11.97 12.24
N GLY A 243 15.85 11.93 13.39
CA GLY A 243 16.43 12.31 14.68
C GLY A 243 17.59 11.40 15.10
N MET A 244 17.47 10.09 14.89
CA MET A 244 18.56 9.13 15.11
C MET A 244 19.75 9.44 14.21
N ILE A 245 19.54 9.72 12.92
CA ILE A 245 20.63 10.07 11.99
C ILE A 245 21.33 11.34 12.44
N TRP A 246 20.57 12.35 12.85
CA TRP A 246 21.13 13.59 13.40
C TRP A 246 21.98 13.32 14.65
N ALA A 247 21.48 12.52 15.60
CA ALA A 247 22.21 12.17 16.81
C ALA A 247 23.50 11.38 16.52
N LEU A 248 23.46 10.44 15.56
CA LEU A 248 24.65 9.71 15.10
C LEU A 248 25.67 10.64 14.47
N ARG A 249 25.22 11.58 13.63
CA ARG A 249 26.10 12.57 12.99
C ARG A 249 26.78 13.45 14.03
N GLU A 250 26.04 13.90 15.03
CA GLU A 250 26.56 14.72 16.11
C GLU A 250 27.55 13.92 16.99
N SER A 251 27.22 12.68 17.34
CA SER A 251 28.15 11.81 18.09
C SER A 251 29.43 11.51 17.30
N ALA A 252 29.34 11.24 16.00
CA ALA A 252 30.51 11.01 15.16
C ALA A 252 31.43 12.23 15.10
N ARG A 253 30.83 13.43 15.01
CA ARG A 253 31.56 14.70 15.05
C ARG A 253 32.26 14.89 16.41
N ASN A 254 31.55 14.71 17.52
CA ASN A 254 32.11 14.84 18.86
C ASN A 254 33.26 13.83 19.09
N ASN A 255 33.12 12.60 18.60
CA ASN A 255 34.18 11.60 18.68
C ASN A 255 35.41 11.99 17.84
N ALA A 256 35.22 12.58 16.65
CA ALA A 256 36.33 13.11 15.86
C ALA A 256 37.03 14.28 16.58
N GLU A 257 36.25 15.16 17.22
CA GLU A 257 36.75 16.26 18.05
C GLU A 257 37.38 15.77 19.38
N GLN A 258 37.18 14.54 19.83
CA GLN A 258 37.93 13.98 20.96
C GLN A 258 39.12 13.13 20.52
N SER A 259 39.07 12.58 19.31
CA SER A 259 40.12 11.72 18.75
C SER A 259 41.47 12.45 18.65
N TRP A 260 41.47 13.74 18.31
CA TRP A 260 42.70 14.53 18.31
C TRP A 260 43.31 14.56 19.73
N LEU A 261 42.52 14.89 20.77
CA LEU A 261 42.98 14.89 22.17
C LEU A 261 43.62 13.57 22.57
N ASN A 262 42.95 12.44 22.32
CA ASN A 262 43.46 11.11 22.69
C ASN A 262 44.72 10.72 21.92
N THR A 263 44.78 11.06 20.63
CA THR A 263 45.98 10.83 19.81
C THR A 263 47.15 11.67 20.32
N HIS A 264 46.91 12.92 20.69
CA HIS A 264 47.93 13.80 21.25
C HIS A 264 48.40 13.31 22.63
N LEU A 265 47.50 12.91 23.52
CA LEU A 265 47.85 12.34 24.81
C LEU A 265 48.72 11.09 24.65
N THR A 266 48.32 10.16 23.79
CA THR A 266 49.09 8.94 23.50
C THR A 266 50.49 9.27 22.99
N ARG A 267 50.60 10.25 22.08
CA ARG A 267 51.89 10.73 21.57
C ARG A 267 52.74 11.36 22.67
N PHE A 268 52.16 12.21 23.52
CA PHE A 268 52.83 12.80 24.67
C PHE A 268 53.34 11.72 25.62
N THR A 269 52.51 10.76 26.01
CA THR A 269 52.92 9.68 26.92
C THR A 269 54.11 8.88 26.37
N ARG A 270 54.12 8.58 25.06
CA ARG A 270 55.27 7.91 24.42
C ARG A 270 56.53 8.78 24.45
N LEU A 271 56.39 10.07 24.17
CA LEU A 271 57.51 11.02 24.23
C LEU A 271 58.07 11.15 25.65
N LEU A 272 57.21 11.09 26.67
CA LEU A 272 57.62 11.13 28.08
C LEU A 272 58.38 9.85 28.48
N GLN A 273 57.96 8.68 28.00
CA GLN A 273 58.58 7.39 28.32
C GLN A 273 59.98 7.19 27.69
N GLU A 274 60.24 7.77 26.52
CA GLU A 274 61.51 7.62 25.81
C GLU A 274 62.64 8.54 26.33
N GLN A 275 62.37 9.46 27.26
CA GLN A 275 63.34 10.45 27.72
C GLN A 275 63.81 10.15 29.14
N ARG A 276 65.12 9.96 29.31
CA ARG A 276 65.77 9.77 30.63
C ARG A 276 66.33 11.05 31.24
N ASP A 277 66.19 12.19 30.55
CA ASP A 277 66.71 13.49 30.97
C ASP A 277 65.64 14.59 30.79
N LEU A 278 65.50 15.43 31.82
CA LEU A 278 64.53 16.50 31.97
C LEU A 278 64.74 17.62 30.93
N SER A 279 65.97 17.79 30.44
CA SER A 279 66.30 18.74 29.36
C SER A 279 65.83 18.27 27.98
N GLY A 280 65.96 16.97 27.70
CA GLY A 280 65.44 16.36 26.47
C GLY A 280 63.92 16.37 26.44
N LEU A 281 63.31 16.05 27.59
CA LEU A 281 61.87 16.06 27.82
C LEU A 281 61.25 17.43 27.56
N SER A 282 61.74 18.45 28.25
CA SER A 282 61.23 19.83 28.13
C SER A 282 61.34 20.35 26.70
N ARG A 283 62.44 20.06 25.98
CA ARG A 283 62.61 20.50 24.59
C ARG A 283 61.65 19.81 23.61
N ARG A 284 61.38 18.52 23.80
CA ARG A 284 60.40 17.77 22.99
C ARG A 284 58.97 18.22 23.29
N ILE A 285 58.60 18.35 24.57
CA ILE A 285 57.28 18.85 24.99
C ILE A 285 57.03 20.23 24.37
N LEU A 286 57.99 21.14 24.48
CA LEU A 286 57.86 22.50 23.99
C LEU A 286 57.75 22.53 22.45
N SER A 287 58.43 21.63 21.74
CA SER A 287 58.38 21.55 20.28
C SER A 287 57.07 20.98 19.74
N GLU A 288 56.41 20.09 20.49
CA GLU A 288 55.09 19.55 20.13
C GLU A 288 53.95 20.47 20.56
N LEU A 289 53.96 20.97 21.80
CA LEU A 289 52.95 21.91 22.28
C LEU A 289 52.93 23.20 21.46
N ALA A 290 54.09 23.75 21.12
CA ALA A 290 54.15 24.99 20.35
C ALA A 290 53.53 24.86 18.95
N GLN A 291 53.65 23.70 18.31
CA GLN A 291 52.97 23.43 17.03
C GLN A 291 51.46 23.33 17.21
N LEU A 292 51.01 22.73 18.32
CA LEU A 292 49.60 22.50 18.61
C LEU A 292 48.83 23.80 18.90
N VAL A 293 49.37 24.66 19.76
CA VAL A 293 48.76 25.95 20.11
C VAL A 293 49.14 27.08 19.16
N SER A 294 49.83 26.75 18.05
CA SER A 294 50.38 27.74 17.11
C SER A 294 51.22 28.83 17.80
N ALA A 295 51.96 28.46 18.86
CA ALA A 295 52.77 29.40 19.62
C ALA A 295 53.97 29.87 18.80
N ARG A 296 54.19 31.19 18.78
CA ARG A 296 55.32 31.82 18.09
C ARG A 296 56.64 31.72 18.85
N LEU A 297 56.58 31.73 20.19
CA LEU A 297 57.73 31.65 21.09
C LEU A 297 57.33 30.83 22.32
N GLY A 298 58.25 30.05 22.85
CA GLY A 298 58.07 29.31 24.10
C GLY A 298 59.41 29.07 24.80
N ALA A 299 59.40 29.00 26.12
CA ALA A 299 60.55 28.62 26.93
C ALA A 299 60.09 27.89 28.19
N PHE A 300 60.83 26.85 28.58
CA PHE A 300 60.69 26.19 29.88
C PHE A 300 61.83 26.62 30.79
N TYR A 301 61.47 26.97 32.02
CA TYR A 301 62.39 27.28 33.09
C TYR A 301 62.18 26.30 34.23
N ILE A 302 63.27 25.95 34.90
CA ILE A 302 63.26 25.12 36.11
C ILE A 302 63.99 25.89 37.19
N SER A 303 63.47 25.82 38.42
CA SER A 303 64.14 26.41 39.57
C SER A 303 65.40 25.60 39.87
N ASP A 304 66.54 26.27 39.89
CA ASP A 304 67.78 25.75 40.43
C ASP A 304 67.93 26.27 41.86
N ASP A 305 67.61 25.41 42.82
CA ASP A 305 67.69 25.70 44.26
C ASP A 305 69.04 25.27 44.86
N SER A 306 70.02 24.90 44.02
CA SER A 306 71.37 24.51 44.50
C SER A 306 72.15 25.68 45.09
N THR A 307 71.75 26.92 44.79
CA THR A 307 72.29 28.14 45.36
C THR A 307 71.31 28.76 46.36
N ARG A 308 71.80 29.46 47.41
CA ARG A 308 70.96 30.19 48.41
C ARG A 308 70.04 31.28 47.80
N GLU A 309 70.08 31.47 46.48
CA GLU A 309 69.14 32.27 45.70
C GLU A 309 68.43 31.36 44.69
N THR A 310 67.09 31.37 44.69
CA THR A 310 66.26 30.70 43.69
C THR A 310 66.50 31.32 42.31
N ARG A 311 67.12 30.58 41.39
CA ARG A 311 67.35 31.06 40.01
C ARG A 311 66.62 30.18 39.01
N LEU A 312 65.83 30.82 38.14
CA LEU A 312 65.17 30.14 37.04
C LEU A 312 66.18 29.90 35.91
N VAL A 313 66.51 28.63 35.66
CA VAL A 313 67.37 28.23 34.55
C VAL A 313 66.50 27.81 33.38
N MET A 314 66.73 28.42 32.21
CA MET A 314 66.04 28.02 30.98
C MET A 314 66.55 26.66 30.53
N VAL A 315 65.67 25.67 30.49
CA VAL A 315 66.02 24.28 30.17
C VAL A 315 65.69 23.95 28.70
N ALA A 316 64.66 24.58 28.15
CA ALA A 316 64.32 24.44 26.74
C ALA A 316 63.69 25.72 26.17
N ALA A 317 63.83 25.93 24.87
CA ALA A 317 63.17 27.02 24.17
C ALA A 317 62.80 26.64 22.73
N TYR A 318 61.68 27.16 22.26
CA TYR A 318 61.11 26.96 20.93
C TYR A 318 61.16 28.30 20.20
N ALA A 319 61.73 28.28 18.99
CA ALA A 319 62.00 29.47 18.19
C ALA A 319 62.87 30.57 18.87
N ALA A 320 63.38 30.36 20.09
CA ALA A 320 64.25 31.31 20.80
C ALA A 320 65.76 31.07 20.57
N ALA A 321 66.15 30.07 19.78
CA ALA A 321 67.56 29.71 19.54
C ALA A 321 68.37 30.80 18.79
N SER A 322 67.74 31.91 18.39
CA SER A 322 68.38 33.07 17.76
C SER A 322 68.74 34.21 18.74
N MET A 323 68.41 34.10 20.03
CA MET A 323 68.72 35.14 21.04
C MET A 323 70.07 34.94 21.76
N ARG A 324 71.03 34.24 21.14
CA ARG A 324 72.44 34.44 21.50
C ARG A 324 72.89 35.75 20.84
N PRO A 325 73.50 36.71 21.55
CA PRO A 325 74.13 37.85 20.91
C PRO A 325 75.23 37.31 19.99
N ARG A 326 74.98 37.30 18.67
CA ARG A 326 76.03 36.99 17.70
C ARG A 326 77.04 38.12 17.80
N ARG A 327 78.28 37.80 18.20
CA ARG A 327 79.38 38.77 18.12
C ARG A 327 79.47 39.30 16.68
N CYS A 328 79.60 40.62 16.56
CA CYS A 328 79.71 41.31 15.29
C CYS A 328 80.83 40.69 14.44
N PRO A 329 80.64 40.44 13.13
CA PRO A 329 81.66 39.83 12.25
C PRO A 329 82.99 40.59 12.24
N SER A 330 82.98 41.90 12.50
CA SER A 330 84.16 42.75 12.59
C SER A 330 85.10 42.36 13.75
N CYS A 331 84.59 41.76 14.84
CA CYS A 331 85.41 41.29 15.95
C CYS A 331 86.08 39.93 15.69
N ARG A 332 85.68 39.19 14.64
CA ARG A 332 86.27 37.88 14.29
C ARG A 332 87.54 38.00 13.44
N ALA A 333 87.74 39.14 12.77
CA ALA A 333 88.86 39.38 11.86
C ALA A 333 90.08 40.08 12.51
N ARG A 334 90.07 40.36 13.81
CA ARG A 334 91.20 40.99 14.56
C ARG A 334 91.76 40.14 15.69
N ALA A 335 91.48 38.83 15.70
CA ALA A 335 92.02 37.91 16.70
C ALA A 335 93.36 37.26 16.31
N SER A 336 94.02 37.75 15.24
CA SER A 336 95.32 37.24 14.76
C SER A 336 96.46 38.25 14.80
N SER A 337 96.31 39.39 15.48
CA SER A 337 97.42 40.33 15.73
C SER A 337 97.64 40.53 17.22
N ALA A 338 98.83 40.17 17.70
CA ALA A 338 99.31 40.44 19.05
C ALA A 338 99.58 41.95 19.24
N ASN A 339 98.50 42.72 19.38
CA ASN A 339 98.40 44.07 19.98
C ASN A 339 97.13 44.75 19.45
N ALA A 340 96.06 44.76 20.25
CA ALA A 340 94.96 45.71 20.06
C ALA A 340 94.21 45.97 21.39
N PRO A 341 93.74 47.21 21.65
CA PRO A 341 93.36 47.69 22.98
C PRO A 341 91.94 47.27 23.40
N SER A 342 91.72 47.26 24.71
CA SER A 342 90.47 46.94 25.41
C SER A 342 89.42 48.04 25.29
N THR A 343 88.90 48.32 24.09
CA THR A 343 87.73 49.20 23.93
C THR A 343 86.98 48.88 22.63
N CYS A 344 85.94 48.05 22.74
CA CYS A 344 84.84 47.98 21.77
C CYS A 344 83.50 48.13 22.53
N ALA A 345 83.46 49.09 23.45
CA ALA A 345 82.25 49.59 24.07
C ALA A 345 81.97 50.96 23.47
N GLY A 346 80.89 51.07 22.70
CA GLY A 346 80.47 52.31 22.04
C GLY A 346 80.79 52.32 20.56
N TYR A 347 79.81 51.94 19.73
CA TYR A 347 79.53 52.38 18.35
C TYR A 347 78.66 51.29 17.66
N CYS A 348 77.39 51.21 18.06
CA CYS A 348 76.33 50.68 17.20
C CYS A 348 75.23 51.75 17.14
N SER A 349 75.11 52.42 15.97
CA SER A 349 74.07 53.43 15.71
C SER A 349 72.64 52.86 15.74
N PRO A 350 71.60 53.68 15.97
CA PRO A 350 70.22 53.22 16.21
C PRO A 350 69.38 52.92 14.94
N THR A 351 69.97 52.89 13.74
CA THR A 351 69.19 52.98 12.48
C THR A 351 68.92 51.66 11.73
N CYS A 352 69.20 50.49 12.30
CA CYS A 352 68.83 49.21 11.67
C CYS A 352 67.39 48.79 12.04
N ARG A 353 66.44 49.07 11.14
CA ARG A 353 65.08 48.48 11.16
C ARG A 353 65.16 46.95 10.97
N PRO A 354 64.38 46.14 11.71
CA PRO A 354 64.26 44.72 11.39
C PRO A 354 63.47 44.54 10.09
N ALA A 355 64.09 43.89 9.11
CA ALA A 355 63.42 43.41 7.91
C ALA A 355 62.34 42.39 8.30
N THR A 356 61.15 42.57 7.77
CA THR A 356 60.03 41.62 7.83
C THR A 356 60.45 40.27 7.24
N TRP A 357 60.47 39.22 8.07
CA TRP A 357 60.67 37.85 7.58
C TRP A 357 59.34 37.30 7.05
N LYS A 358 59.23 37.27 5.71
CA LYS A 358 58.26 36.43 5.01
C LYS A 358 58.63 34.96 5.24
N SER A 359 57.66 34.20 5.71
CA SER A 359 57.65 32.74 5.80
C SER A 359 57.90 32.09 4.44
N ALA A 360 58.92 31.24 4.34
CA ALA A 360 59.08 30.26 3.27
C ALA A 360 59.18 28.85 3.87
N PRO A 361 58.49 27.84 3.31
CA PRO A 361 58.38 26.51 3.89
C PRO A 361 59.64 25.67 3.66
N VAL A 362 59.86 24.75 4.59
CA VAL A 362 60.97 23.79 4.59
C VAL A 362 60.77 22.78 3.46
N SER A 363 61.60 22.85 2.42
CA SER A 363 61.82 21.72 1.51
C SER A 363 63.29 21.64 1.07
N VAL A 364 63.85 20.44 1.23
CA VAL A 364 64.91 19.78 0.47
C VAL A 364 66.22 20.55 0.19
N ARG A 365 67.30 20.00 0.73
CA ARG A 365 68.71 20.31 0.41
C ARG A 365 68.95 20.50 -1.09
N ARG A 366 69.35 21.69 -1.51
CA ARG A 366 70.31 21.90 -2.62
C ARG A 366 71.28 23.02 -2.26
N ARG A 367 72.57 22.73 -2.38
CA ARG A 367 73.68 23.69 -2.29
C ARG A 367 73.60 24.63 -3.49
N GLN A 368 73.64 25.94 -3.26
CA GLN A 368 74.24 26.93 -4.16
C GLN A 368 74.72 28.15 -3.35
N PRO A 369 75.85 28.77 -3.70
CA PRO A 369 76.48 29.81 -2.89
C PRO A 369 75.92 31.19 -3.26
N ALA A 370 75.44 31.95 -2.28
CA ALA A 370 75.17 33.38 -2.46
C ALA A 370 76.36 34.17 -1.93
N SER A 371 77.29 34.47 -2.84
CA SER A 371 78.22 35.59 -2.72
C SER A 371 77.47 36.93 -2.79
N SER A 372 78.07 37.96 -2.18
CA SER A 372 77.76 39.39 -2.29
C SER A 372 76.48 39.91 -1.61
N CYS A 373 76.65 40.50 -0.42
CA CYS A 373 76.07 41.79 -0.06
C CYS A 373 76.61 42.23 1.30
N CYS A 374 77.81 42.80 1.30
CA CYS A 374 78.28 43.69 2.37
C CYS A 374 78.98 44.86 1.68
N ARG A 375 78.28 45.98 1.53
CA ARG A 375 78.89 47.31 1.54
C ARG A 375 78.58 47.92 2.90
N CYS A 376 79.61 48.03 3.71
CA CYS A 376 79.94 49.10 4.66
C CYS A 376 81.21 48.66 5.37
#